data_AF-A0A963WJD2-F1
#
_entry.id   AF-A0A963WJD2-F1
#
_cell.length_a   1.000
_cell.length_b   1.000
_cell.length_c   1.000
_cell.angle_alpha   90.00
_cell.angle_beta   90.00
_cell.angle_gamma   90.00
#
_symmetry.space_group_name_H-M   'P 1'
#
loop_
_entity.id
_entity.type
_entity.pdbx_description
1 polymer ?
#
loop_
_entity_poly.entity_id
_entity_poly.type
_entity_poly.pdbx_seq_one_letter_code
_entity_poly.pdbx_strand_id
1 'polypeptide(L)'
;MDTVGKQAQIAVDFIANIANGGVDEACYADDLTAWSPLMGLISREEYLPKLSAVKQVWTEPLQVTIDSVTAQPGRVAVQARSHGVLYDGQHYGNTYLFLVEFNQQDQIRHVREYFDKDPVRDIL
;
A
#
# COMPACT_ATOMS: atom_id res chain seq x y z
N MET A 1 -18.38 14.41 3.30
CA MET A 1 -17.16 14.33 2.48
C MET A 1 -17.61 14.08 1.05
N ASP A 2 -17.02 14.74 0.07
CA ASP A 2 -17.27 14.41 -1.33
C ASP A 2 -16.59 13.08 -1.69
N THR A 3 -16.92 12.52 -2.85
CA THR A 3 -16.37 11.24 -3.33
C THR A 3 -14.84 11.26 -3.37
N VAL A 4 -14.25 12.35 -3.87
CA VAL A 4 -12.79 12.50 -3.96
C VAL A 4 -12.14 12.52 -2.57
N GLY A 5 -12.70 13.27 -1.62
CA GLY A 5 -12.20 13.30 -0.25
C GLY A 5 -12.32 11.94 0.45
N LYS A 6 -13.41 11.20 0.22
CA LYS A 6 -13.59 9.84 0.75
C LYS A 6 -12.54 8.88 0.19
N GLN A 7 -12.34 8.89 -1.12
CA GLN A 7 -11.32 8.05 -1.78
C GLN A 7 -9.90 8.40 -1.30
N ALA A 8 -9.60 9.70 -1.14
CA ALA A 8 -8.33 10.15 -0.60
C ALA A 8 -8.09 9.61 0.81
N GLN A 9 -9.11 9.66 1.68
CA GLN A 9 -9.02 9.12 3.04
C GLN A 9 -8.78 7.60 3.02
N ILE A 10 -9.54 6.84 2.22
CA ILE A 10 -9.36 5.39 2.09
C ILE A 10 -7.94 5.05 1.63
N ALA A 11 -7.40 5.77 0.64
CA ALA A 11 -6.04 5.55 0.16
C ALA A 11 -4.99 5.85 1.23
N VAL A 12 -5.14 6.96 1.97
CA VAL A 12 -4.24 7.31 3.08
C VAL A 12 -4.30 6.25 4.18
N ASP A 13 -5.50 5.83 4.58
CA ASP A 13 -5.68 4.82 5.62
C ASP A 13 -5.11 3.47 5.19
N PHE A 14 -5.29 3.09 3.92
CA PHE A 14 -4.69 1.90 3.34
C PHE A 14 -3.16 1.93 3.43
N ILE A 15 -2.51 3.02 3.00
CA ILE A 15 -1.05 3.12 3.02
C ILE A 15 -0.51 3.23 4.45
N ALA A 16 -1.17 4.01 5.32
CA ALA A 16 -0.76 4.14 6.73
C ALA A 16 -0.86 2.81 7.49
N ASN A 17 -1.78 1.92 7.10
CA ASN A 17 -1.98 0.62 7.72
C ASN A 17 -1.43 -0.55 6.90
N ILE A 18 -0.71 -0.31 5.79
CA ILE A 18 -0.26 -1.37 4.87
C ILE A 18 0.58 -2.43 5.60
N ALA A 19 1.43 -1.99 6.52
CA ALA A 19 2.26 -2.87 7.34
C ALA A 19 1.48 -3.66 8.40
N ASN A 20 0.22 -3.31 8.66
CA ASN A 20 -0.68 -3.97 9.60
C ASN A 20 -1.78 -4.80 8.89
N GLY A 21 -1.72 -4.93 7.56
CA GLY A 21 -2.73 -5.64 6.76
C GLY A 21 -3.67 -4.73 5.95
N GLY A 22 -3.40 -3.43 5.90
CA GLY A 22 -4.16 -2.45 5.12
C GLY A 22 -5.47 -2.01 5.77
N VAL A 23 -6.52 -1.88 4.97
CA VAL A 23 -7.89 -1.49 5.39
C VAL A 23 -8.86 -2.67 5.40
N ASP A 24 -10.07 -2.43 5.91
CA ASP A 24 -11.18 -3.39 5.92
C ASP A 24 -11.40 -4.02 4.54
N GLU A 25 -11.74 -5.31 4.51
CA GLU A 25 -11.92 -6.06 3.27
C GLU A 25 -13.01 -5.46 2.37
N ALA A 26 -14.04 -4.82 2.95
CA ALA A 26 -15.11 -4.15 2.21
C ALA A 26 -14.62 -2.95 1.37
N CYS A 27 -13.43 -2.42 1.68
CA CYS A 27 -12.80 -1.35 0.89
C CYS A 27 -12.18 -1.86 -0.41
N TYR A 28 -12.06 -3.17 -0.64
CA TYR A 28 -11.51 -3.71 -1.88
C TYR A 28 -12.62 -4.18 -2.83
N ALA A 29 -12.45 -3.89 -4.12
CA ALA A 29 -13.32 -4.42 -5.16
C ALA A 29 -13.09 -5.93 -5.36
N ASP A 30 -14.11 -6.65 -5.81
CA ASP A 30 -14.01 -8.09 -6.11
C ASP A 30 -12.98 -8.39 -7.21
N ASP A 31 -12.80 -7.44 -8.14
CA ASP A 31 -11.85 -7.52 -9.25
C ASP A 31 -10.58 -6.68 -9.01
N LEU A 32 -10.20 -6.51 -7.74
CA LEU A 32 -8.94 -5.88 -7.36
C LEU A 32 -7.75 -6.54 -8.09
N THR A 33 -6.82 -5.70 -8.57
CA THR A 33 -5.48 -6.13 -8.98
C THR A 33 -4.41 -5.30 -8.30
N ALA A 34 -3.26 -5.90 -8.04
CA ALA A 34 -2.10 -5.20 -7.49
C ALA A 34 -0.87 -5.36 -8.38
N TRP A 35 -0.02 -4.34 -8.41
CA TRP A 35 1.26 -4.37 -9.11
C TRP A 35 2.39 -3.75 -8.30
N SER A 36 3.57 -4.38 -8.34
CA SER A 36 4.82 -3.76 -7.91
C SER A 36 6.02 -4.32 -8.69
N PRO A 37 7.20 -3.67 -8.65
CA PRO A 37 8.43 -4.21 -9.22
C PRO A 37 8.86 -5.57 -8.66
N LEU A 38 8.36 -5.99 -7.50
CA LEU A 38 8.66 -7.29 -6.88
C LEU A 38 7.70 -8.40 -7.31
N MET A 39 6.41 -8.09 -7.42
CA MET A 39 5.37 -9.10 -7.63
C MET A 39 4.89 -9.23 -9.08
N GLY A 40 5.15 -8.24 -9.94
CA GLY A 40 4.46 -8.15 -11.22
C GLY A 40 2.98 -7.80 -11.03
N LEU A 41 2.09 -8.13 -11.97
CA LEU A 41 0.64 -7.94 -11.81
C LEU A 41 0.04 -9.20 -11.20
N ILE A 42 -0.69 -9.06 -10.09
CA ILE A 42 -1.35 -10.16 -9.39
C ILE A 42 -2.81 -9.87 -9.08
N SER A 43 -3.59 -10.92 -8.87
CA SER A 43 -5.02 -10.85 -8.54
C SER A 43 -5.30 -10.49 -7.07
N ARG A 44 -6.56 -10.16 -6.76
CA ARG A 44 -7.07 -9.99 -5.38
C ARG A 44 -6.72 -11.16 -4.47
N GLU A 45 -6.97 -12.38 -4.95
CA GLU A 45 -6.79 -13.63 -4.20
C GLU A 45 -5.32 -13.85 -3.83
N GLU A 46 -4.40 -13.38 -4.68
CA GLU A 46 -2.96 -13.43 -4.41
C GLU A 46 -2.48 -12.25 -3.55
N TYR A 47 -3.09 -11.07 -3.68
CA TYR A 47 -2.64 -9.84 -3.01
C TYR A 47 -3.04 -9.77 -1.54
N LEU A 48 -4.30 -10.04 -1.20
CA LEU A 48 -4.80 -9.88 0.19
C LEU A 48 -4.05 -10.75 1.22
N PRO A 49 -3.69 -12.02 0.92
CA PRO A 49 -2.87 -12.81 1.83
C PRO A 49 -1.46 -12.24 2.02
N LYS A 50 -0.85 -11.71 0.95
CA LYS A 50 0.48 -11.06 1.01
C LYS A 50 0.45 -9.82 1.88
N LEU A 51 -0.56 -8.97 1.71
CA LEU A 51 -0.78 -7.76 2.52
C LEU A 51 -0.91 -8.10 4.01
N SER A 52 -1.67 -9.15 4.34
CA SER A 52 -1.85 -9.63 5.71
C SER A 52 -0.55 -10.18 6.33
N ALA A 53 0.38 -10.66 5.50
CA ALA A 53 1.66 -11.20 5.92
C ALA A 53 2.73 -10.13 6.14
N VAL A 54 2.58 -8.91 5.62
CA VAL A 54 3.59 -7.83 5.73
C VAL A 54 4.00 -7.59 7.19
N LYS A 55 3.06 -7.63 8.13
CA LYS A 55 3.35 -7.43 9.56
C LYS A 55 4.33 -8.45 10.16
N GLN A 56 4.46 -9.62 9.54
CA GLN A 56 5.30 -10.71 10.05
C GLN A 56 6.78 -10.50 9.72
N VAL A 57 7.09 -9.57 8.82
CA VAL A 57 8.44 -9.27 8.33
C VAL A 57 9.21 -8.39 9.32
N TRP A 58 8.50 -7.59 10.10
CA TRP A 58 9.08 -6.54 10.91
C TRP A 58 9.10 -6.93 12.40
N THR A 59 10.24 -6.74 13.05
CA THR A 59 10.38 -6.95 14.51
C THR A 59 9.70 -5.83 15.30
N GLU A 60 9.71 -4.62 14.75
CA GLU A 60 8.95 -3.47 15.22
C GLU A 60 8.02 -2.98 14.10
N PRO A 61 6.89 -2.32 14.40
CA PRO A 61 6.01 -1.80 13.36
C PRO A 61 6.76 -0.91 12.37
N LEU A 62 6.69 -1.24 11.07
CA LEU A 62 7.22 -0.38 10.02
C LEU A 62 6.57 1.00 10.11
N GLN A 63 7.37 2.03 10.29
CA GLN A 63 6.86 3.40 10.38
C GLN A 63 6.66 3.93 8.98
N VAL A 64 5.43 4.31 8.65
CA VAL A 64 5.07 4.91 7.35
C VAL A 64 4.72 6.39 7.58
N THR A 65 5.37 7.27 6.83
CA THR A 65 5.09 8.71 6.80
C THR A 65 4.50 9.06 5.45
N ILE A 66 3.30 9.67 5.43
CA ILE A 66 2.68 10.21 4.22
C ILE A 66 3.26 11.59 3.95
N ASP A 67 3.92 11.76 2.80
CA ASP A 67 4.56 13.03 2.42
C ASP A 67 3.60 13.91 1.61
N SER A 68 2.84 13.31 0.68
CA SER A 68 1.87 14.05 -0.13
C SER A 68 0.74 13.16 -0.66
N VAL A 69 -0.40 13.79 -0.96
CA VAL A 69 -1.57 13.13 -1.53
C VAL A 69 -2.09 13.98 -2.69
N THR A 70 -2.23 13.38 -3.86
CA THR A 70 -2.90 13.99 -5.03
C THR A 70 -4.13 13.17 -5.38
N ALA A 71 -5.31 13.74 -5.15
CA ALA A 71 -6.57 13.07 -5.41
C ALA A 71 -7.27 13.67 -6.63
N GLN A 72 -7.81 12.79 -7.47
CA GLN A 72 -8.71 13.12 -8.57
C GLN A 72 -9.87 12.10 -8.56
N PRO A 73 -10.99 12.36 -9.24
CA PRO A 73 -12.09 11.39 -9.31
C PRO A 73 -11.60 10.00 -9.73
N GLY A 74 -11.82 9.00 -8.88
CA GLY A 74 -11.48 7.60 -9.14
C GLY A 74 -10.01 7.24 -8.99
N ARG A 75 -9.11 8.16 -8.63
CA ARG A 75 -7.69 7.86 -8.44
C ARG A 75 -7.00 8.74 -7.41
N VAL A 76 -6.13 8.14 -6.62
CA VAL A 76 -5.35 8.83 -5.59
C VAL A 76 -3.89 8.38 -5.70
N ALA A 77 -3.01 9.36 -5.87
CA ALA A 77 -1.57 9.14 -5.76
C ALA A 77 -1.10 9.54 -4.35
N VAL A 78 -0.38 8.64 -3.68
CA VAL A 78 0.15 8.85 -2.33
C VAL A 78 1.67 8.69 -2.37
N GLN A 79 2.39 9.74 -2.01
CA GLN A 79 3.83 9.67 -1.78
C GLN A 79 4.07 9.41 -0.30
N ALA A 80 4.91 8.43 0.00
CA ALA A 80 5.21 8.05 1.37
C ALA A 80 6.65 7.58 1.52
N ARG A 81 7.16 7.64 2.75
CA ARG A 81 8.43 7.03 3.14
C ARG A 81 8.20 6.04 4.25
N SER A 82 8.97 4.96 4.24
CA SER A 82 8.98 4.02 5.35
C SER A 82 10.35 3.97 6.03
N HIS A 83 10.35 3.74 7.34
CA HIS A 83 11.54 3.43 8.12
C HIS A 83 11.27 2.27 9.08
N GLY A 84 12.22 1.37 9.23
CA GLY A 84 12.14 0.26 10.17
C GLY A 84 13.50 -0.32 10.49
N VAL A 85 13.52 -1.26 11.44
CA VAL A 85 14.69 -2.06 11.77
C VAL A 85 14.35 -3.52 11.50
N LEU A 86 15.21 -4.18 10.74
CA LEU A 86 15.07 -5.60 10.39
C LEU A 86 15.43 -6.49 11.58
N TYR A 87 15.07 -7.77 11.50
CA TYR A 87 15.32 -8.75 12.56
C TYR A 87 16.82 -8.95 12.87
N ASP A 88 17.70 -8.60 11.94
CA ASP A 88 19.16 -8.67 12.07
C ASP A 88 19.79 -7.35 12.54
N GLY A 89 18.98 -6.33 12.84
CA GLY A 89 19.40 -5.01 13.31
C GLY A 89 19.75 -4.01 12.20
N GLN A 90 19.64 -4.38 10.92
CA GLN A 90 19.87 -3.43 9.83
C GLN A 90 18.72 -2.43 9.70
N HIS A 91 19.06 -1.18 9.36
CA HIS A 91 18.05 -0.16 9.08
C HIS A 91 17.47 -0.34 7.69
N TYR A 92 16.15 -0.37 7.63
CA TYR A 92 15.38 -0.31 6.40
C TYR A 92 14.85 1.10 6.17
N GLY A 93 14.89 1.53 4.91
CA GLY A 93 14.31 2.79 4.47
C GLY A 93 13.96 2.74 3.00
N ASN A 94 12.78 3.25 2.64
CA ASN A 94 12.36 3.33 1.24
C ASN A 94 11.39 4.49 1.01
N THR A 95 11.33 4.96 -0.23
CA THR A 95 10.39 5.97 -0.70
C THR A 95 9.47 5.35 -1.74
N TYR A 96 8.18 5.62 -1.61
CA TYR A 96 7.14 5.01 -2.42
C TYR A 96 6.30 6.08 -3.08
N LEU A 97 5.83 5.73 -4.28
CA LEU A 97 4.63 6.29 -4.85
C LEU A 97 3.61 5.15 -4.97
N PHE A 98 2.47 5.31 -4.32
CA PHE A 98 1.31 4.45 -4.50
C PHE A 98 0.31 5.13 -5.43
N LEU A 99 -0.19 4.42 -6.43
CA LEU A 99 -1.35 4.82 -7.21
C LEU A 99 -2.50 3.88 -6.88
N VAL A 100 -3.55 4.43 -6.28
CA VAL A 100 -4.76 3.72 -5.85
C VAL A 100 -5.90 4.17 -6.74
N GLU A 101 -6.50 3.25 -7.48
CA GLU A 101 -7.64 3.50 -8.36
C GLU A 101 -8.91 2.89 -7.77
N PHE A 102 -10.04 3.58 -7.90
CA PHE A 102 -11.30 3.24 -7.27
C PHE A 102 -12.39 2.94 -8.30
N ASN A 103 -13.30 2.03 -7.97
CA ASN A 103 -14.53 1.80 -8.74
C ASN A 103 -15.62 2.83 -8.37
N GLN A 104 -16.81 2.68 -8.97
CA GLN A 104 -17.95 3.58 -8.73
C GLN A 104 -18.56 3.44 -7.31
N GLN A 105 -18.22 2.38 -6.58
CA GLN A 105 -18.63 2.11 -5.21
C GLN A 105 -17.60 2.62 -4.18
N ASP A 106 -16.59 3.38 -4.62
CA ASP A 106 -15.46 3.85 -3.79
C ASP A 106 -14.61 2.72 -3.21
N GLN A 107 -14.57 1.57 -3.87
CA GLN A 107 -13.70 0.46 -3.48
C GLN A 107 -12.41 0.50 -4.30
N ILE A 108 -11.30 0.14 -3.66
CA ILE A 108 -9.98 0.01 -4.29
C ILE A 108 -10.04 -1.10 -5.34
N ARG A 109 -9.83 -0.73 -6.60
CA ARG A 109 -9.83 -1.62 -7.76
C ARG A 109 -8.43 -1.91 -8.28
N HIS A 110 -7.52 -0.94 -8.20
CA HIS A 110 -6.13 -1.15 -8.56
C HIS A 110 -5.19 -0.52 -7.53
N VAL A 111 -4.16 -1.26 -7.15
CA VAL A 111 -3.03 -0.74 -6.35
C VAL A 111 -1.77 -0.91 -7.18
N ARG A 112 -1.02 0.18 -7.39
CA ARG A 112 0.31 0.13 -8.00
C ARG A 112 1.32 0.77 -7.08
N GLU A 113 2.34 0.00 -6.74
CA GLU A 113 3.40 0.39 -5.83
C GLU A 113 4.67 0.64 -6.62
N TYR A 114 5.20 1.86 -6.59
CA TYR A 114 6.44 2.25 -7.24
C TYR A 114 7.47 2.62 -6.17
N PHE A 115 8.57 1.89 -6.11
CA PHE A 115 9.62 2.07 -5.12
C PHE A 115 10.93 1.45 -5.59
N ASP A 116 12.03 1.76 -4.90
CA ASP A 116 13.29 1.07 -5.11
C ASP A 116 13.21 -0.34 -4.51
N LYS A 117 13.27 -1.36 -5.36
CA LYS A 117 13.11 -2.74 -4.92
C LYS A 117 14.36 -3.31 -4.25
N ASP A 118 15.53 -2.70 -4.44
CA ASP A 118 16.79 -3.27 -3.97
C ASP A 118 16.85 -3.35 -2.43
N PRO A 119 16.44 -2.32 -1.66
CA PRO A 119 16.31 -2.42 -0.20
C PRO A 119 15.34 -3.51 0.28
N VAL A 120 14.41 -3.96 -0.54
CA VAL A 120 13.38 -4.96 -0.16
C VAL A 120 13.80 -6.38 -0.55
N ARG A 121 14.61 -6.52 -1.60
CA ARG A 121 14.99 -7.81 -2.19
C ARG A 121 15.68 -8.75 -1.21
N ASP A 122 16.40 -8.20 -0.23
CA ASP A 122 17.14 -8.99 0.76
C ASP A 122 16.31 -9.22 2.05
N ILE A 123 15.07 -8.72 2.10
CA ILE A 123 14.14 -8.82 3.23
C ILE A 123 13.05 -9.86 2.99
N LEU A 124 12.51 -9.94 1.77
CA LEU A 124 11.35 -10.76 1.35
C LEU A 124 11.74 -11.84 0.35
#